data_AF-A0A821B9I4-F1
#
_entry.id   AF-A0A821B9I4-F1
#
_cell.length_a   1.000
_cell.length_b   1.000
_cell.length_c   1.000
_cell.angle_alpha   90.00
_cell.angle_beta   90.00
_cell.angle_gamma   90.00
#
_symmetry.space_group_name_H-M   'P 1'
#
loop_
_entity.id
_entity.type
_entity.pdbx_description
1 polymer ?
#
loop_
_entity_poly.entity_id
_entity_poly.type
_entity_poly.pdbx_seq_one_letter_code
_entity_poly.pdbx_strand_id
1 'polypeptide(L)'
;MSCDFRGNDLSNALTSSERCGGKCGETQGCTHFTWTGYSGGTCWMKSGAVSKTDAFSTNDPNMVCGVVNGGQQGTIQWNGNNWAKSCDFRGNDLFNVRVSSELCGGKCVETQGCTHFTWTPYNGGTCWMKSGAVSKNDAIPTNDPNMICGVLENSNSDWTRVWEDNFDWNGGVDPNRWEFDVGGDGWGNNEQQYYTNNRLENARCELFPGSTNGRLIVEARRENMGNRQYTSARLKSKVKWTYGRLQIRAKLPDGRGLWPALWMLPEKQTYSNTYWPDNGEIDLMEQVGYDPLRVVSTVHTQAYNHMKGNQPTNSIIVNDAVTNFKIYTLDWNVDKIEMFVGDDANPFANRILVWNKQGDWTQWPFDKPFFILINIAVGGSWGGSQGIDNNIFPRRMEIDWVRFYQRR
;
A
#
# COMPACT_ATOMS: atom_id res chain seq x y z
N MET A 1 15.45 -8.38 39.92
CA MET A 1 14.28 -8.06 40.76
C MET A 1 14.69 -8.22 42.21
N SER A 2 14.06 -7.47 43.11
CA SER A 2 14.41 -7.35 44.53
C SER A 2 15.88 -7.04 44.75
N CYS A 3 16.44 -6.10 43.98
CA CYS A 3 17.87 -5.81 44.00
C CYS A 3 18.17 -4.32 43.82
N ASP A 4 19.36 -3.91 44.26
CA ASP A 4 19.85 -2.54 44.22
C ASP A 4 21.39 -2.48 44.15
N PHE A 5 21.91 -1.33 43.71
CA PHE A 5 23.31 -0.90 43.78
C PHE A 5 23.39 0.38 44.62
N ARG A 6 24.19 0.40 45.69
CA ARG A 6 24.20 1.53 46.64
C ARG A 6 24.98 2.70 46.08
N GLY A 7 24.36 3.89 46.04
CA GLY A 7 25.02 5.15 45.71
C GLY A 7 25.40 5.28 44.23
N ASN A 8 26.38 6.17 43.96
CA ASN A 8 26.89 6.50 42.62
C ASN A 8 25.83 6.97 41.61
N ASP A 9 24.75 7.60 42.10
CA ASP A 9 23.70 8.16 41.26
C ASP A 9 24.22 9.33 40.43
N LEU A 10 24.14 9.19 39.11
CA LEU A 10 24.39 10.25 38.13
C LEU A 10 23.18 11.17 37.99
N SER A 11 22.00 10.57 37.89
CA SER A 11 20.74 11.25 37.61
C SER A 11 19.57 10.31 37.94
N ASN A 12 18.35 10.86 37.90
CA ASN A 12 17.14 10.07 38.02
C ASN A 12 16.07 10.53 37.02
N ALA A 13 15.13 9.63 36.70
CA ALA A 13 14.03 9.89 35.79
C ALA A 13 12.78 9.12 36.23
N LEU A 14 11.61 9.77 36.14
CA LEU A 14 10.32 9.10 36.31
C LEU A 14 10.06 8.19 35.11
N THR A 15 9.93 6.89 35.36
CA THR A 15 9.72 5.87 34.32
C THR A 15 9.26 4.56 34.94
N SER A 16 8.82 3.60 34.12
CA SER A 16 8.44 2.26 34.60
C SER A 16 9.68 1.38 34.85
N SER A 17 9.51 0.30 35.60
CA SER A 17 10.62 -0.59 35.98
C SER A 17 11.34 -1.20 34.77
N GLU A 18 10.58 -1.47 33.72
CA GLU A 18 11.03 -2.10 32.47
C GLU A 18 11.86 -1.13 31.61
N ARG A 19 11.61 0.17 31.74
CA ARG A 19 12.27 1.23 30.94
C ARG A 19 13.53 1.78 31.59
N CYS A 20 13.78 1.44 32.85
CA CYS A 20 14.90 2.00 33.61
C CYS A 20 16.28 1.65 33.00
N GLY A 21 16.42 0.45 32.42
CA GLY A 21 17.65 0.09 31.71
C GLY A 21 17.95 0.95 30.48
N GLY A 22 16.91 1.33 29.73
CA GLY A 22 17.04 2.26 28.60
C GLY A 22 17.47 3.66 29.05
N LYS A 23 16.87 4.17 30.13
CA LYS A 23 17.26 5.48 30.71
C LYS A 23 18.72 5.52 31.16
N CYS A 24 19.21 4.44 31.76
CA CYS A 24 20.64 4.30 32.02
C CYS A 24 21.45 4.31 30.73
N GLY A 25 21.06 3.55 29.69
CA GLY A 25 21.72 3.60 28.39
C GLY A 25 21.81 5.00 27.76
N GLU A 26 20.81 5.86 27.96
CA GLU A 26 20.80 7.27 27.49
C GLU A 26 21.72 8.19 28.31
N THR A 27 22.05 7.83 29.54
CA THR A 27 22.80 8.69 30.45
C THR A 27 24.29 8.46 30.27
N GLN A 28 24.99 9.47 29.76
CA GLN A 28 26.43 9.42 29.56
C GLN A 28 27.15 9.01 30.86
N GLY A 29 27.95 7.94 30.77
CA GLY A 29 28.69 7.39 31.91
C GLY A 29 27.87 6.45 32.82
N CYS A 30 26.59 6.21 32.51
CA CYS A 30 25.82 5.22 33.23
C CYS A 30 26.28 3.81 32.87
N THR A 31 26.42 3.00 33.91
CA THR A 31 26.95 1.63 33.85
C THR A 31 25.99 0.65 34.50
N HIS A 32 25.06 1.14 35.33
CA HIS A 32 24.07 0.34 36.01
C HIS A 32 22.94 1.22 36.54
N PHE A 33 21.84 0.61 36.96
CA PHE A 33 20.68 1.33 37.46
C PHE A 33 19.98 0.59 38.59
N THR A 34 19.16 1.35 39.32
CA THR A 34 18.13 0.82 40.23
C THR A 34 16.82 1.53 39.94
N TRP A 35 15.73 0.79 39.83
CA TRP A 35 14.38 1.30 39.81
C TRP A 35 13.69 1.06 41.14
N THR A 36 12.89 2.03 41.57
CA THR A 36 12.13 2.00 42.82
C THR A 36 10.72 2.54 42.61
N GLY A 37 9.77 2.18 43.48
CA GLY A 37 8.41 2.73 43.49
C GLY A 37 8.31 4.20 43.94
N TYR A 38 9.43 4.87 44.20
CA TYR A 38 9.47 6.27 44.63
C TYR A 38 8.78 7.18 43.60
N SER A 39 7.93 8.10 44.06
CA SER A 39 7.16 9.05 43.23
C SER A 39 6.38 8.41 42.08
N GLY A 40 5.86 7.19 42.27
CA GLY A 40 5.11 6.46 41.24
C GLY A 40 5.98 5.71 40.23
N GLY A 41 7.30 5.67 40.44
CA GLY A 41 8.27 4.94 39.63
C GLY A 41 9.44 5.82 39.24
N THR A 42 10.59 5.60 39.88
CA THR A 42 11.82 6.37 39.64
C THR A 42 12.96 5.42 39.29
N CYS A 43 13.59 5.70 38.15
CA CYS A 43 14.85 5.09 37.73
C CYS A 43 16.03 5.93 38.17
N TRP A 44 16.96 5.31 38.88
CA TRP A 44 18.20 5.89 39.39
C TRP A 44 19.37 5.36 38.57
N MET A 45 19.96 6.23 37.75
CA MET A 45 21.03 5.92 36.81
C MET A 45 22.37 6.14 37.47
N LYS A 46 23.28 5.16 37.39
CA LYS A 46 24.50 5.11 38.21
C LYS A 46 25.76 4.83 37.40
N SER A 47 26.90 5.32 37.87
CA SER A 47 28.22 5.12 37.27
C SER A 47 29.14 4.27 38.13
N GLY A 48 30.16 3.67 37.51
CA GLY A 48 31.20 2.90 38.22
C GLY A 48 31.42 1.52 37.64
N ALA A 49 32.53 0.89 38.02
CA ALA A 49 32.82 -0.49 37.64
C ALA A 49 32.03 -1.44 38.55
N VAL A 50 30.92 -1.99 38.04
CA VAL A 50 30.11 -2.99 38.73
C VAL A 50 29.78 -4.16 37.82
N SER A 51 29.50 -5.30 38.43
CA SER A 51 29.04 -6.53 37.82
C SER A 51 27.75 -7.00 38.49
N LYS A 52 27.12 -8.04 37.95
CA LYS A 52 25.87 -8.58 38.51
C LYS A 52 26.03 -9.09 39.95
N THR A 53 27.24 -9.50 40.35
CA THR A 53 27.50 -10.01 41.71
C THR A 53 27.61 -8.90 42.75
N ASP A 54 27.74 -7.65 42.32
CA ASP A 54 27.84 -6.50 43.22
C ASP A 54 26.46 -5.96 43.64
N ALA A 55 25.38 -6.48 43.03
CA ALA A 55 24.02 -6.17 43.42
C ALA A 55 23.67 -6.84 44.75
N PHE A 56 23.04 -6.10 45.66
CA PHE A 56 22.54 -6.67 46.91
C PHE A 56 21.03 -6.90 46.83
N SER A 57 20.57 -7.93 47.53
CA SER A 57 19.14 -8.23 47.65
C SER A 57 18.45 -7.20 48.55
N THR A 58 17.25 -6.80 48.16
CA THR A 58 16.37 -5.93 48.97
C THR A 58 15.12 -6.70 49.40
N ASN A 59 14.47 -6.22 50.46
CA ASN A 59 13.18 -6.77 50.92
C ASN A 59 11.99 -6.19 50.15
N ASP A 60 12.21 -5.23 49.25
CA ASP A 60 11.16 -4.66 48.40
C ASP A 60 11.06 -5.49 47.10
N PRO A 61 9.95 -6.23 46.89
CA PRO A 61 9.79 -7.08 45.70
C PRO A 61 9.68 -6.29 44.41
N ASN A 62 9.38 -4.99 44.48
CA ASN A 62 9.16 -4.14 43.31
C ASN A 62 10.45 -3.47 42.82
N MET A 63 11.55 -3.53 43.58
CA MET A 63 12.82 -2.93 43.14
C MET A 63 13.45 -3.75 42.02
N VAL A 64 13.98 -3.06 41.01
CA VAL A 64 14.66 -3.69 39.86
C VAL A 64 16.00 -3.01 39.63
N CYS A 65 17.08 -3.76 39.71
CA CYS A 65 18.41 -3.28 39.34
C CYS A 65 18.94 -4.01 38.10
N GLY A 66 19.90 -3.40 37.41
CA GLY A 66 20.58 -4.01 36.28
C GLY A 66 21.92 -3.35 35.96
N VAL A 67 22.84 -4.13 35.40
CA VAL A 67 24.12 -3.63 34.87
C VAL A 67 23.98 -3.44 33.37
N VAL A 68 24.38 -2.26 32.89
CA VAL A 68 24.50 -1.91 31.48
C VAL A 68 25.98 -2.06 31.15
N ASN A 69 26.37 -3.23 30.63
CA ASN A 69 27.78 -3.51 30.32
C ASN A 69 28.35 -2.41 29.41
N GLY A 70 29.37 -1.70 29.91
CA GLY A 70 30.13 -0.66 29.21
C GLY A 70 31.03 -1.20 28.09
N GLY A 71 30.47 -2.01 27.20
CA GLY A 71 31.01 -2.18 25.85
C GLY A 71 30.16 -1.31 24.94
N GLN A 72 30.81 -0.53 24.07
CA GLN A 72 30.16 0.26 23.02
C GLN A 72 28.96 -0.50 22.45
N GLN A 73 27.76 -0.11 22.85
CA GLN A 73 26.53 -0.63 22.27
C GLN A 73 26.60 -0.25 20.80
N GLY A 74 26.59 -1.24 19.91
CA GLY A 74 26.42 -0.97 18.49
C GLY A 74 25.19 -0.11 18.35
N THR A 75 25.37 1.14 17.92
CA THR A 75 24.27 2.06 17.63
C THR A 75 23.32 1.33 16.71
N ILE A 76 22.07 1.12 17.15
CA ILE A 76 21.02 0.53 16.31
C ILE A 76 20.96 1.37 15.04
N GLN A 77 21.34 0.77 13.91
CA GLN A 77 21.35 1.46 12.62
C GLN A 77 19.92 1.43 12.08
N TRP A 78 19.20 2.52 12.32
CA TRP A 78 17.85 2.70 11.79
C TRP A 78 17.88 2.83 10.27
N ASN A 79 17.06 2.01 9.61
CA ASN A 79 16.84 2.10 8.19
C ASN A 79 15.72 3.12 7.94
N GLY A 80 16.11 4.35 7.62
CA GLY A 80 15.18 5.48 7.56
C GLY A 80 14.58 5.81 8.93
N ASN A 81 13.30 6.16 8.97
CA ASN A 81 12.64 6.61 10.19
C ASN A 81 11.88 5.54 10.99
N ASN A 82 11.74 4.30 10.51
CA ASN A 82 10.67 3.44 11.02
C ASN A 82 11.13 2.10 11.60
N TRP A 83 12.29 1.54 11.21
CA TRP A 83 12.73 0.22 11.69
C TRP A 83 14.25 0.00 11.66
N ALA A 84 14.74 -1.02 12.37
CA ALA A 84 16.14 -1.42 12.36
C ALA A 84 16.30 -2.95 12.50
N LYS A 85 17.47 -3.47 12.10
CA LYS A 85 17.87 -4.86 12.39
C LYS A 85 18.56 -4.95 13.75
N SER A 86 18.64 -6.16 14.28
CA SER A 86 19.33 -6.45 15.54
C SER A 86 18.79 -5.60 16.68
N CYS A 87 17.48 -5.40 16.72
CA CYS A 87 16.82 -4.66 17.78
C CYS A 87 15.50 -5.31 18.22
N ASP A 88 15.06 -4.93 19.41
CA ASP A 88 13.88 -5.47 20.09
C ASP A 88 13.18 -4.36 20.91
N PHE A 89 11.87 -4.51 21.06
CA PHE A 89 11.08 -3.80 22.06
C PHE A 89 10.48 -4.84 23.00
N ARG A 90 10.86 -4.85 24.28
CA ARG A 90 10.39 -5.92 25.18
C ARG A 90 8.97 -5.67 25.69
N GLY A 91 8.13 -6.69 25.60
CA GLY A 91 6.77 -6.70 26.16
C GLY A 91 5.76 -5.86 25.37
N ASN A 92 4.64 -5.52 26.02
CA ASN A 92 3.51 -4.78 25.46
C ASN A 92 2.90 -5.38 24.18
N ASP A 93 3.00 -6.70 24.02
CA ASP A 93 2.44 -7.43 22.88
C ASP A 93 0.91 -7.36 22.89
N LEU A 94 0.34 -6.80 21.84
CA LEU A 94 -1.10 -6.85 21.55
C LEU A 94 -1.48 -8.19 20.90
N PHE A 95 -0.71 -8.57 19.89
CA PHE A 95 -1.03 -9.64 18.98
C PHE A 95 0.26 -10.13 18.32
N ASN A 96 0.29 -11.39 17.89
CA ASN A 96 1.38 -11.91 17.07
C ASN A 96 0.84 -12.70 15.88
N VAL A 97 1.56 -12.63 14.77
CA VAL A 97 1.19 -13.31 13.53
C VAL A 97 2.44 -13.84 12.82
N ARG A 98 2.30 -15.02 12.21
CA ARG A 98 3.38 -15.59 11.40
C ARG A 98 3.41 -14.91 10.03
N VAL A 99 4.42 -14.08 9.80
CA VAL A 99 4.65 -13.35 8.54
C VAL A 99 6.15 -13.19 8.32
N SER A 100 6.56 -12.89 7.08
CA SER A 100 7.96 -12.56 6.81
C SER A 100 8.34 -11.22 7.46
N SER A 101 9.65 -11.01 7.64
CA SER A 101 10.23 -9.81 8.23
C SER A 101 9.72 -8.52 7.58
N GLU A 102 9.59 -8.53 6.25
CA GLU A 102 9.25 -7.38 5.42
C GLU A 102 7.79 -6.95 5.62
N LEU A 103 6.93 -7.86 6.06
CA LEU A 103 5.49 -7.61 6.26
C LEU A 103 5.14 -7.22 7.69
N CYS A 104 6.07 -7.35 8.63
CA CYS A 104 5.78 -7.13 10.05
C CYS A 104 5.39 -5.68 10.37
N GLY A 105 6.08 -4.71 9.79
CA GLY A 105 5.72 -3.30 9.94
C GLY A 105 4.31 -2.99 9.44
N GLY A 106 3.98 -3.48 8.23
CA GLY A 106 2.63 -3.34 7.67
C GLY A 106 1.56 -3.96 8.56
N LYS A 107 1.83 -5.14 9.14
CA LYS A 107 0.90 -5.79 10.08
C LYS A 107 0.69 -4.98 11.36
N CYS A 108 1.73 -4.32 11.87
CA CYS A 108 1.56 -3.39 12.98
C CYS A 108 0.67 -2.20 12.57
N VAL A 109 0.92 -1.56 11.42
CA VAL A 109 0.08 -0.45 10.95
C VAL A 109 -1.39 -0.85 10.75
N GLU A 110 -1.65 -2.10 10.33
CA GLU A 110 -3.02 -2.64 10.19
C GLU A 110 -3.69 -2.96 11.53
N THR A 111 -2.90 -3.17 12.59
CA THR A 111 -3.40 -3.59 13.89
C THR A 111 -3.79 -2.37 14.72
N GLN A 112 -5.09 -2.22 14.98
CA GLN A 112 -5.60 -1.13 15.80
C GLN A 112 -4.87 -1.06 17.14
N GLY A 113 -4.27 0.10 17.43
CA GLY A 113 -3.53 0.35 18.67
C GLY A 113 -2.08 -0.12 18.68
N CYS A 114 -1.59 -0.74 17.59
CA CYS A 114 -0.17 -1.01 17.46
C CYS A 114 0.58 0.32 17.29
N THR A 115 1.67 0.47 18.05
CA THR A 115 2.55 1.64 17.98
C THR A 115 3.97 1.25 17.62
N HIS A 116 4.32 -0.03 17.73
CA HIS A 116 5.64 -0.55 17.42
C HIS A 116 5.60 -2.08 17.29
N PHE A 117 6.66 -2.67 16.76
CA PHE A 117 6.72 -4.11 16.55
C PHE A 117 8.11 -4.68 16.77
N THR A 118 8.15 -6.00 16.94
CA THR A 118 9.37 -6.80 16.83
C THR A 118 9.07 -8.01 15.97
N TRP A 119 9.92 -8.31 15.00
CA TRP A 119 9.92 -9.55 14.26
C TRP A 119 11.05 -10.46 14.76
N THR A 120 10.74 -11.74 14.94
CA THR A 120 11.74 -12.74 15.35
C THR A 120 11.71 -13.97 14.45
N PRO A 121 12.84 -14.71 14.32
CA PRO A 121 12.86 -15.99 13.59
C PRO A 121 11.99 -17.10 14.19
N TYR A 122 11.41 -16.86 15.37
CA TYR A 122 10.58 -17.82 16.08
C TYR A 122 9.48 -18.40 15.19
N ASN A 123 9.30 -19.72 15.22
CA ASN A 123 8.34 -20.47 14.41
C ASN A 123 8.42 -20.19 12.90
N GLY A 124 9.63 -19.90 12.40
CA GLY A 124 9.86 -19.59 10.98
C GLY A 124 9.41 -18.19 10.60
N GLY A 125 9.38 -17.25 11.55
CA GLY A 125 9.09 -15.84 11.34
C GLY A 125 7.80 -15.41 12.03
N THR A 126 7.92 -14.74 13.18
CA THR A 126 6.78 -14.22 13.94
C THR A 126 6.92 -12.72 14.12
N CYS A 127 5.88 -11.99 13.72
CA CYS A 127 5.73 -10.57 13.99
C CYS A 127 4.93 -10.37 15.27
N TRP A 128 5.49 -9.60 16.19
CA TRP A 128 4.93 -9.27 17.49
C TRP A 128 4.56 -7.79 17.50
N MET A 129 3.27 -7.52 17.38
CA MET A 129 2.70 -6.17 17.33
C MET A 129 2.44 -5.68 18.75
N LYS A 130 2.86 -4.46 19.03
CA LYS A 130 2.93 -3.92 20.40
C LYS A 130 2.31 -2.55 20.49
N SER A 131 1.90 -2.18 21.70
CA SER A 131 1.25 -0.90 21.99
C SER A 131 1.96 -0.09 23.06
N GLY A 132 1.66 1.20 23.12
CA GLY A 132 2.19 2.11 24.14
C GLY A 132 3.16 3.14 23.58
N ALA A 133 3.48 4.14 24.41
CA ALA A 133 4.34 5.24 24.00
C ALA A 133 5.81 4.79 23.97
N VAL A 134 6.37 4.60 22.78
CA VAL A 134 7.79 4.28 22.57
C VAL A 134 8.37 5.15 21.47
N SER A 135 9.69 5.28 21.47
CA SER A 135 10.52 5.96 20.49
C SER A 135 11.65 5.04 20.07
N LYS A 136 12.42 5.45 19.06
CA LYS A 136 13.63 4.73 18.62
C LYS A 136 14.64 4.52 19.75
N ASN A 137 14.69 5.44 20.71
CA ASN A 137 15.62 5.37 21.84
C ASN A 137 15.22 4.29 22.84
N ASP A 138 13.96 3.85 22.83
CA ASP A 138 13.49 2.77 23.69
C ASP A 138 13.83 1.37 23.12
N ALA A 139 14.40 1.29 21.91
CA ALA A 139 14.79 0.02 21.30
C ALA A 139 16.07 -0.54 21.93
N ILE A 140 16.09 -1.86 22.13
CA ILE A 140 17.21 -2.57 22.76
C ILE A 140 17.97 -3.34 21.68
N PRO A 141 19.31 -3.20 21.57
CA PRO A 141 20.09 -4.00 20.63
C PRO A 141 20.06 -5.48 21.03
N THR A 142 20.03 -6.36 20.03
CA THR A 142 20.09 -7.81 20.19
C THR A 142 21.25 -8.39 19.38
N ASN A 143 21.80 -9.52 19.83
CA ASN A 143 22.87 -10.23 19.13
C ASN A 143 22.35 -11.07 17.95
N ASP A 144 21.04 -11.15 17.74
CA ASP A 144 20.44 -11.84 16.58
C ASP A 144 20.37 -10.89 15.38
N PRO A 145 21.13 -11.13 14.29
CA PRO A 145 21.11 -10.30 13.09
C PRO A 145 19.80 -10.36 12.30
N ASN A 146 18.94 -11.34 12.60
CA ASN A 146 17.69 -11.56 11.90
C ASN A 146 16.48 -10.90 12.59
N MET A 147 16.61 -10.51 13.86
CA MET A 147 15.55 -9.75 14.53
C MET A 147 15.42 -8.36 13.93
N ILE A 148 14.17 -7.88 13.83
CA ILE A 148 13.83 -6.55 13.34
C ILE A 148 12.90 -5.89 14.34
N CYS A 149 13.08 -4.62 14.62
CA CYS A 149 12.11 -3.85 15.40
C CYS A 149 11.77 -2.55 14.68
N GLY A 150 10.60 -1.98 14.96
CA GLY A 150 10.21 -0.70 14.40
C GLY A 150 9.18 0.04 15.24
N VAL A 151 9.11 1.36 15.06
CA VAL A 151 8.18 2.27 15.75
C VAL A 151 7.35 3.00 14.71
N LEU A 152 6.06 3.11 14.96
CA LEU A 152 5.15 3.92 14.16
C LEU A 152 5.20 5.35 14.69
N GLU A 153 5.75 6.30 13.92
CA GLU A 153 5.69 7.71 14.27
C GLU A 153 4.24 8.21 14.08
N ASN A 154 3.58 8.61 15.18
CA ASN A 154 2.22 9.16 15.18
C ASN A 154 2.09 10.32 14.17
N SER A 155 1.46 10.06 13.02
CA SER A 155 0.95 11.12 12.16
C SER A 155 -0.40 10.69 11.59
N ASN A 156 -1.40 11.56 11.73
CA ASN A 156 -2.80 11.39 11.34
C ASN A 156 -3.03 11.29 9.81
N SER A 157 -2.27 10.45 9.12
CA SER A 157 -2.66 9.75 7.90
C SER A 157 -1.55 8.74 7.56
N ASP A 158 -1.75 7.47 7.88
CA ASP A 158 -0.77 6.39 7.66
C ASP A 158 -0.34 6.23 6.19
N TRP A 159 -1.00 6.91 5.26
CA TRP A 159 -0.76 6.86 3.82
C TRP A 159 0.15 8.00 3.34
N THR A 160 1.29 7.64 2.74
CA THR A 160 2.15 8.56 1.99
C THR A 160 1.92 8.42 0.51
N ARG A 161 1.74 9.54 -0.21
CA ARG A 161 1.73 9.56 -1.67
C ARG A 161 3.15 9.27 -2.18
N VAL A 162 3.34 8.09 -2.76
CA VAL A 162 4.66 7.65 -3.25
C VAL A 162 4.83 7.88 -4.74
N TRP A 163 3.73 8.09 -5.47
CA TRP A 163 3.76 8.38 -6.90
C TRP A 163 2.49 9.12 -7.33
N GLU A 164 2.63 9.99 -8.32
CA GLU A 164 1.48 10.63 -8.96
C GLU A 164 1.79 11.07 -10.39
N ASP A 165 0.74 11.18 -11.19
CA ASP A 165 0.73 11.88 -12.47
C ASP A 165 -0.50 12.78 -12.58
N ASN A 166 -0.26 14.09 -12.77
CA ASN A 166 -1.30 15.13 -12.84
C ASN A 166 -1.56 15.61 -14.28
N PHE A 167 -0.74 15.20 -15.27
CA PHE A 167 -0.95 15.55 -16.68
C PHE A 167 -1.03 17.06 -16.98
N ASP A 168 -0.32 17.88 -16.19
CA ASP A 168 -0.32 19.36 -16.22
C ASP A 168 0.49 19.96 -17.38
N TRP A 169 0.34 19.44 -18.60
CA TRP A 169 0.98 19.97 -19.81
C TRP A 169 0.15 19.71 -21.07
N ASN A 170 0.47 20.40 -22.16
CA ASN A 170 -0.07 20.10 -23.49
C ASN A 170 0.92 19.22 -24.26
N GLY A 171 0.47 18.09 -24.80
CA GLY A 171 1.29 17.26 -25.69
C GLY A 171 1.13 15.76 -25.46
N GLY A 172 2.19 15.01 -25.75
CA GLY A 172 2.19 13.55 -25.57
C GLY A 172 2.20 13.13 -24.10
N VAL A 173 1.99 11.84 -23.86
CA VAL A 173 2.08 11.23 -22.54
C VAL A 173 3.54 11.09 -22.13
N ASP A 174 3.88 11.27 -20.84
CA ASP A 174 5.26 11.16 -20.35
C ASP A 174 5.79 9.73 -20.54
N PRO A 175 6.78 9.50 -21.43
CA PRO A 175 7.30 8.17 -21.71
C PRO A 175 8.11 7.61 -20.55
N ASN A 176 8.45 8.39 -19.51
CA ASN A 176 9.08 7.86 -18.29
C ASN A 176 8.07 7.25 -17.31
N ARG A 177 6.78 7.57 -17.49
CA ARG A 177 5.70 7.12 -16.60
C ARG A 177 4.84 6.05 -17.25
N TRP A 178 4.63 6.15 -18.56
CA TRP A 178 3.71 5.30 -19.30
C TRP A 178 4.37 4.65 -20.52
N GLU A 179 3.87 3.47 -20.86
CA GLU A 179 4.09 2.78 -22.13
C GLU A 179 2.74 2.52 -22.82
N PHE A 180 2.78 2.21 -24.11
CA PHE A 180 1.58 1.96 -24.92
C PHE A 180 1.53 0.50 -25.33
N ASP A 181 0.41 -0.15 -25.06
CA ASP A 181 0.05 -1.39 -25.72
C ASP A 181 -0.42 -1.06 -27.15
N VAL A 182 0.13 -1.73 -28.16
CA VAL A 182 -0.08 -1.40 -29.57
C VAL A 182 -0.58 -2.61 -30.33
N GLY A 183 -1.67 -2.46 -31.08
CA GLY A 183 -2.22 -3.52 -31.91
C GLY A 183 -3.74 -3.58 -31.92
N GLY A 184 -4.26 -4.46 -32.77
CA GLY A 184 -5.69 -4.68 -33.00
C GLY A 184 -5.99 -6.14 -33.26
N ASP A 185 -5.41 -7.06 -32.48
CA ASP A 185 -5.67 -8.50 -32.56
C ASP A 185 -7.00 -8.89 -31.88
N GLY A 186 -7.57 -7.99 -31.08
CA GLY A 186 -8.84 -8.16 -30.37
C GLY A 186 -8.67 -8.37 -28.87
N TRP A 187 -7.43 -8.37 -28.36
CA TRP A 187 -7.10 -8.27 -26.93
C TRP A 187 -7.79 -9.33 -26.04
N GLY A 188 -8.01 -10.53 -26.58
CA GLY A 188 -8.70 -11.63 -25.89
C GLY A 188 -10.22 -11.48 -25.79
N ASN A 189 -10.77 -10.34 -26.23
CA ASN A 189 -12.16 -9.94 -25.98
C ASN A 189 -12.95 -9.62 -27.26
N ASN A 190 -12.45 -9.97 -28.44
CA ASN A 190 -13.05 -9.61 -29.74
C ASN A 190 -13.20 -8.08 -29.95
N GLU A 191 -12.31 -7.31 -29.33
CA GLU A 191 -12.28 -5.86 -29.43
C GLU A 191 -12.02 -5.40 -30.88
N GLN A 192 -12.54 -4.23 -31.25
CA GLN A 192 -12.61 -3.73 -32.63
C GLN A 192 -11.70 -2.54 -32.91
N GLN A 193 -11.03 -1.99 -31.89
CA GLN A 193 -10.05 -0.91 -32.06
C GLN A 193 -8.64 -1.43 -32.36
N TYR A 194 -7.86 -0.58 -33.01
CA TYR A 194 -6.42 -0.63 -33.01
C TYR A 194 -5.88 0.33 -31.93
N TYR A 195 -5.21 -0.19 -30.90
CA TYR A 195 -4.49 0.66 -29.95
C TYR A 195 -3.21 1.21 -30.59
N THR A 196 -3.06 2.52 -30.55
CA THR A 196 -1.99 3.25 -31.25
C THR A 196 -0.77 3.50 -30.38
N ASN A 197 0.39 3.66 -31.02
CA ASN A 197 1.64 3.98 -30.32
C ASN A 197 1.80 5.50 -30.16
N ASN A 198 1.54 6.03 -28.96
CA ASN A 198 1.77 7.43 -28.59
C ASN A 198 1.27 8.47 -29.62
N ARG A 199 0.07 8.25 -30.16
CA ARG A 199 -0.56 9.14 -31.13
C ARG A 199 -1.45 10.16 -30.40
N LEU A 200 -1.20 11.45 -30.61
CA LEU A 200 -1.90 12.54 -29.90
C LEU A 200 -3.42 12.50 -30.08
N GLU A 201 -3.89 12.07 -31.25
CA GLU A 201 -5.31 11.90 -31.54
C GLU A 201 -6.01 10.91 -30.62
N ASN A 202 -5.27 9.91 -30.09
CA ASN A 202 -5.79 8.86 -29.23
C ASN A 202 -5.36 8.98 -27.76
N ALA A 203 -4.18 9.56 -27.49
CA ALA A 203 -3.71 9.83 -26.14
C ALA A 203 -2.86 11.10 -26.09
N ARG A 204 -3.28 12.08 -25.27
CA ARG A 204 -2.58 13.36 -25.11
C ARG A 204 -2.91 14.00 -23.77
N CYS A 205 -1.99 14.82 -23.25
CA CYS A 205 -2.26 15.71 -22.13
C CYS A 205 -2.79 17.04 -22.68
N GLU A 206 -3.83 17.57 -22.03
CA GLU A 206 -4.45 18.86 -22.34
C GLU A 206 -4.62 19.67 -21.06
N LEU A 207 -4.19 20.93 -21.05
CA LEU A 207 -4.52 21.85 -19.97
C LEU A 207 -6.02 22.17 -19.93
N PHE A 208 -6.57 22.41 -18.75
CA PHE A 208 -7.90 23.01 -18.65
C PHE A 208 -7.88 24.46 -19.17
N PRO A 209 -8.94 24.94 -19.84
CA PRO A 209 -8.98 26.32 -20.35
C PRO A 209 -8.67 27.35 -19.26
N GLY A 210 -7.63 28.16 -19.46
CA GLY A 210 -7.20 29.19 -18.50
C GLY A 210 -6.54 28.66 -17.23
N SER A 211 -6.13 27.39 -17.18
CA SER A 211 -5.50 26.75 -16.02
C SER A 211 -4.07 26.29 -16.33
N THR A 212 -3.23 26.17 -15.31
CA THR A 212 -1.98 25.42 -15.38
C THR A 212 -2.17 23.94 -15.08
N ASN A 213 -3.34 23.53 -14.59
CA ASN A 213 -3.66 22.13 -14.37
C ASN A 213 -4.15 21.50 -15.68
N GLY A 214 -3.89 20.21 -15.85
CA GLY A 214 -4.26 19.47 -17.04
C GLY A 214 -4.95 18.15 -16.77
N ARG A 215 -5.07 17.37 -17.84
CA ARG A 215 -5.68 16.05 -17.83
C ARG A 215 -5.13 15.23 -18.97
N LEU A 216 -5.06 13.92 -18.78
CA LEU A 216 -4.90 12.96 -19.85
C LEU A 216 -6.25 12.78 -20.56
N ILE A 217 -6.22 12.86 -21.88
CA ILE A 217 -7.30 12.47 -22.77
C ILE A 217 -6.95 11.11 -23.37
N VAL A 218 -7.82 10.13 -23.18
CA VAL A 218 -7.84 8.88 -23.96
C VAL A 218 -9.05 8.95 -24.88
N GLU A 219 -8.84 8.84 -26.19
CA GLU A 219 -9.88 9.11 -27.19
C GLU A 219 -10.00 7.96 -28.20
N ALA A 220 -11.20 7.40 -28.26
CA ALA A 220 -11.59 6.43 -29.28
C ALA A 220 -12.12 7.18 -30.51
N ARG A 221 -11.67 6.75 -31.69
CA ARG A 221 -12.04 7.34 -32.98
C ARG A 221 -12.47 6.28 -33.97
N ARG A 222 -13.31 6.67 -34.92
CA ARG A 222 -13.65 5.86 -36.08
C ARG A 222 -12.76 6.26 -37.25
N GLU A 223 -11.70 5.50 -37.47
CA GLU A 223 -10.77 5.67 -38.57
C GLU A 223 -10.08 4.33 -38.87
N ASN A 224 -9.70 4.12 -40.12
CA ASN A 224 -9.05 2.87 -40.51
C ASN A 224 -7.58 2.87 -40.09
N MET A 225 -7.15 1.87 -39.33
CA MET A 225 -5.74 1.63 -38.99
C MET A 225 -5.47 0.14 -38.84
N GLY A 226 -4.43 -0.34 -39.52
CA GLY A 226 -4.15 -1.77 -39.61
C GLY A 226 -5.35 -2.53 -40.19
N ASN A 227 -5.81 -3.55 -39.46
CA ASN A 227 -6.97 -4.38 -39.79
C ASN A 227 -8.28 -3.91 -39.12
N ARG A 228 -8.33 -2.69 -38.56
CA ARG A 228 -9.46 -2.18 -37.77
C ARG A 228 -10.03 -0.89 -38.31
N GLN A 229 -11.29 -0.62 -37.94
CA GLN A 229 -12.06 0.57 -38.33
C GLN A 229 -12.18 1.61 -37.21
N TYR A 230 -11.53 1.34 -36.08
CA TYR A 230 -11.47 2.23 -34.94
C TYR A 230 -10.05 2.30 -34.42
N THR A 231 -9.68 3.42 -33.83
CA THR A 231 -8.43 3.60 -33.08
C THR A 231 -8.75 4.00 -31.65
N SER A 232 -7.83 3.70 -30.74
CA SER A 232 -7.89 4.15 -29.35
C SER A 232 -6.48 4.13 -28.75
N ALA A 233 -6.37 4.30 -27.43
CA ALA A 233 -5.14 4.08 -26.70
C ALA A 233 -5.35 3.17 -25.48
N ARG A 234 -4.29 2.42 -25.15
CA ARG A 234 -4.16 1.60 -23.95
C ARG A 234 -2.80 1.89 -23.33
N LEU A 235 -2.84 2.66 -22.24
CA LEU A 235 -1.65 3.07 -21.51
C LEU A 235 -1.37 2.08 -20.39
N LYS A 236 -0.10 1.83 -20.15
CA LYS A 236 0.41 0.97 -19.09
C LYS A 236 1.44 1.71 -18.24
N SER A 237 1.32 1.69 -16.92
CA SER A 237 2.29 2.36 -16.05
C SER A 237 3.63 1.62 -16.03
N LYS A 238 4.74 2.35 -16.04
CA LYS A 238 6.08 1.76 -15.88
C LYS A 238 6.39 1.34 -14.45
N VAL A 239 5.83 2.10 -13.51
CA VAL A 239 5.84 1.79 -12.08
C VAL A 239 4.88 0.64 -11.78
N LYS A 240 5.27 -0.20 -10.82
CA LYS A 240 4.48 -1.31 -10.30
C LYS A 240 4.52 -1.29 -8.79
N TRP A 241 3.43 -1.71 -8.16
CA TRP A 241 3.34 -1.77 -6.71
C TRP A 241 2.73 -3.08 -6.25
N THR A 242 3.19 -3.55 -5.10
CA THR A 242 2.47 -4.54 -4.30
C THR A 242 1.88 -3.82 -3.11
N TYR A 243 0.56 -3.91 -2.96
CA TYR A 243 -0.21 -3.22 -1.93
C TYR A 243 -0.12 -1.70 -2.00
N GLY A 244 -1.20 -1.08 -1.57
CA GLY A 244 -1.30 0.33 -1.40
C GLY A 244 -2.69 0.83 -1.76
N ARG A 245 -2.78 2.13 -2.00
CA ARG A 245 -4.01 2.78 -2.39
C ARG A 245 -3.80 3.47 -3.73
N LEU A 246 -4.53 3.03 -4.73
CA LEU A 246 -4.58 3.69 -6.03
C LEU A 246 -5.85 4.54 -6.08
N GLN A 247 -5.70 5.80 -6.45
CA GLN A 247 -6.81 6.70 -6.74
C GLN A 247 -6.63 7.25 -8.14
N ILE A 248 -7.70 7.18 -8.94
CA ILE A 248 -7.75 7.74 -10.28
C ILE A 248 -8.94 8.68 -10.35
N ARG A 249 -8.69 9.96 -10.62
CA ARG A 249 -9.75 10.94 -10.82
C ARG A 249 -10.06 11.04 -12.30
N ALA A 250 -11.21 10.48 -12.71
CA ALA A 250 -11.58 10.37 -14.10
C ALA A 250 -13.05 10.72 -14.37
N LYS A 251 -13.33 11.16 -15.59
CA LYS A 251 -14.67 11.33 -16.16
C LYS A 251 -14.79 10.40 -17.36
N LEU A 252 -15.84 9.58 -17.36
CA LEU A 252 -15.99 8.48 -18.32
C LEU A 252 -16.67 8.94 -19.62
N PRO A 253 -16.42 8.28 -20.75
CA PRO A 253 -17.19 8.47 -21.97
C PRO A 253 -18.54 7.74 -21.90
N ASP A 254 -19.53 8.27 -22.60
CA ASP A 254 -20.76 7.56 -22.94
C ASP A 254 -20.75 7.06 -24.40
N GLY A 255 -21.68 6.18 -24.72
CA GLY A 255 -21.99 5.80 -26.10
C GLY A 255 -21.85 4.32 -26.39
N ARG A 256 -22.92 3.75 -26.94
CA ARG A 256 -23.06 2.32 -27.23
C ARG A 256 -21.88 1.80 -28.06
N GLY A 257 -21.21 0.77 -27.55
CA GLY A 257 -20.03 0.17 -28.16
C GLY A 257 -18.71 0.54 -27.49
N LEU A 258 -18.67 1.52 -26.57
CA LEU A 258 -17.45 1.84 -25.82
C LEU A 258 -17.33 0.98 -24.57
N TRP A 259 -16.08 0.72 -24.17
CA TRP A 259 -15.73 0.05 -22.92
C TRP A 259 -14.49 0.71 -22.30
N PRO A 260 -14.66 1.84 -21.58
CA PRO A 260 -13.60 2.42 -20.77
C PRO A 260 -13.24 1.53 -19.57
N ALA A 261 -11.95 1.41 -19.28
CA ALA A 261 -11.45 0.65 -18.14
C ALA A 261 -10.26 1.34 -17.45
N LEU A 262 -10.25 1.24 -16.11
CA LEU A 262 -9.15 1.58 -15.21
C LEU A 262 -8.89 0.35 -14.35
N TRP A 263 -7.75 -0.30 -14.55
CA TRP A 263 -7.53 -1.65 -14.05
C TRP A 263 -6.04 -1.92 -13.85
N MET A 264 -5.72 -3.11 -13.35
CA MET A 264 -4.35 -3.50 -13.06
C MET A 264 -4.07 -4.95 -13.43
N LEU A 265 -2.86 -5.21 -13.92
CA LEU A 265 -2.35 -6.54 -14.20
C LEU A 265 -0.98 -6.77 -13.52
N PRO A 266 -0.64 -8.02 -13.20
CA PRO A 266 0.60 -8.39 -12.52
C PRO A 266 1.82 -8.14 -13.43
N GLU A 267 2.95 -7.73 -12.86
CA GLU A 267 4.16 -7.51 -13.65
C GLU A 267 4.66 -8.80 -14.33
N LYS A 268 4.51 -9.95 -13.66
CA LYS A 268 5.17 -11.20 -14.04
C LYS A 268 4.26 -12.40 -13.89
N GLN A 269 4.49 -13.39 -14.75
CA GLN A 269 4.01 -14.74 -14.57
C GLN A 269 4.80 -15.44 -13.44
N THR A 270 4.18 -15.54 -12.27
CA THR A 270 4.82 -15.99 -11.03
C THR A 270 4.38 -17.39 -10.59
N TYR A 271 3.08 -17.72 -10.70
CA TYR A 271 2.55 -18.93 -10.03
C TYR A 271 2.46 -20.18 -10.91
N SER A 272 2.32 -20.02 -12.23
CA SER A 272 2.15 -21.15 -13.15
C SER A 272 2.76 -20.86 -14.54
N ASN A 273 2.57 -21.78 -15.49
CA ASN A 273 2.96 -21.60 -16.88
C ASN A 273 1.96 -20.75 -17.70
N THR A 274 0.89 -20.28 -17.08
CA THR A 274 -0.14 -19.42 -17.67
C THR A 274 -0.06 -18.04 -17.04
N TYR A 275 -0.05 -16.96 -17.82
CA TYR A 275 -0.02 -15.61 -17.28
C TYR A 275 -1.38 -15.19 -16.71
N TRP A 276 -2.42 -15.16 -17.55
CA TRP A 276 -3.79 -14.84 -17.15
C TRP A 276 -4.66 -16.09 -17.25
N PRO A 277 -5.53 -16.39 -16.27
CA PRO A 277 -5.89 -15.57 -15.10
C PRO A 277 -5.05 -15.86 -13.84
N ASP A 278 -4.05 -16.72 -13.95
CA ASP A 278 -3.33 -17.30 -12.82
C ASP A 278 -2.60 -16.29 -11.93
N ASN A 279 -2.19 -15.15 -12.49
CA ASN A 279 -1.46 -14.10 -11.76
C ASN A 279 -2.34 -12.93 -11.33
N GLY A 280 -3.64 -13.01 -11.60
CA GLY A 280 -4.64 -12.05 -11.14
C GLY A 280 -4.91 -10.90 -12.11
N GLU A 281 -6.03 -10.23 -11.88
CA GLU A 281 -6.46 -8.98 -12.51
C GLU A 281 -7.33 -8.22 -11.51
N ILE A 282 -7.16 -6.91 -11.45
CA ILE A 282 -7.92 -6.03 -10.56
C ILE A 282 -8.58 -4.94 -11.41
N ASP A 283 -9.87 -5.09 -11.66
CA ASP A 283 -10.66 -4.16 -12.45
C ASP A 283 -11.31 -3.15 -11.50
N LEU A 284 -10.58 -2.07 -11.21
CA LEU A 284 -11.04 -1.02 -10.31
C LEU A 284 -12.33 -0.37 -10.85
N MET A 285 -12.35 -0.07 -12.15
CA MET A 285 -13.48 0.57 -12.80
C MET A 285 -13.59 0.06 -14.24
N GLU A 286 -14.73 -0.53 -14.56
CA GLU A 286 -15.18 -0.77 -15.92
C GLU A 286 -16.57 -0.18 -16.12
N GLN A 287 -16.84 0.21 -17.35
CA GLN A 287 -18.17 0.61 -17.79
C GLN A 287 -18.35 0.21 -19.25
N VAL A 288 -19.59 -0.01 -19.66
CA VAL A 288 -19.97 -0.21 -21.06
C VAL A 288 -20.91 0.90 -21.50
N GLY A 289 -20.65 1.49 -22.67
CA GLY A 289 -21.32 2.73 -23.06
C GLY A 289 -22.79 2.59 -23.47
N TYR A 290 -23.32 1.37 -23.57
CA TYR A 290 -24.77 1.13 -23.66
C TYR A 290 -25.48 1.22 -22.29
N ASP A 291 -24.72 1.22 -21.20
CA ASP A 291 -25.18 1.35 -19.82
C ASP A 291 -24.26 2.33 -19.06
N PRO A 292 -24.20 3.60 -19.50
CA PRO A 292 -23.16 4.55 -19.14
C PRO A 292 -23.27 5.10 -17.70
N LEU A 293 -24.24 4.62 -16.91
CA LEU A 293 -24.38 4.99 -15.49
C LEU A 293 -23.90 3.88 -14.56
N ARG A 294 -23.71 2.66 -15.07
CA ARG A 294 -23.27 1.53 -14.24
C ARG A 294 -21.75 1.44 -14.28
N VAL A 295 -21.14 1.52 -13.10
CA VAL A 295 -19.73 1.22 -12.88
C VAL A 295 -19.62 -0.17 -12.30
N VAL A 296 -18.74 -0.99 -12.86
CA VAL A 296 -18.49 -2.37 -12.46
C VAL A 296 -17.06 -2.47 -11.92
N SER A 297 -16.91 -3.20 -10.83
CA SER A 297 -15.62 -3.54 -10.24
C SER A 297 -15.51 -5.06 -10.14
N THR A 298 -14.37 -5.60 -10.58
CA THR A 298 -14.17 -7.04 -10.73
C THR A 298 -12.77 -7.45 -10.27
N VAL A 299 -12.65 -8.70 -9.83
CA VAL A 299 -11.37 -9.33 -9.55
C VAL A 299 -11.32 -10.66 -10.30
N HIS A 300 -10.25 -10.92 -11.07
CA HIS A 300 -10.02 -12.22 -11.70
C HIS A 300 -8.82 -12.93 -11.11
N THR A 301 -8.92 -14.25 -11.02
CA THR A 301 -7.93 -15.19 -10.47
C THR A 301 -8.03 -16.52 -11.22
N GLN A 302 -7.08 -17.43 -10.97
CA GLN A 302 -7.18 -18.80 -11.50
C GLN A 302 -8.53 -19.43 -11.16
N ALA A 303 -8.93 -19.38 -9.89
CA ALA A 303 -10.14 -20.04 -9.39
C ALA A 303 -11.42 -19.30 -9.83
N TYR A 304 -11.36 -17.97 -9.90
CA TYR A 304 -12.49 -17.10 -10.16
C TYR A 304 -12.24 -16.16 -11.34
N ASN A 305 -12.82 -16.42 -12.51
CA ASN A 305 -12.62 -15.58 -13.70
C ASN A 305 -13.79 -15.66 -14.69
N HIS A 306 -13.83 -14.73 -15.65
CA HIS A 306 -14.94 -14.61 -16.59
C HIS A 306 -15.11 -15.82 -17.51
N MET A 307 -14.06 -16.60 -17.80
CA MET A 307 -14.18 -17.84 -18.58
C MET A 307 -14.98 -18.91 -17.83
N LYS A 308 -15.05 -18.83 -16.50
CA LYS A 308 -15.85 -19.69 -15.63
C LYS A 308 -17.17 -19.05 -15.19
N GLY A 309 -17.34 -17.75 -15.39
CA GLY A 309 -18.53 -16.98 -14.98
C GLY A 309 -18.72 -16.87 -13.47
N ASN A 310 -17.64 -16.97 -12.69
CA ASN A 310 -17.67 -17.00 -11.22
C ASN A 310 -16.75 -15.97 -10.55
N GLN A 311 -16.28 -14.97 -11.31
CA GLN A 311 -15.47 -13.87 -10.80
C GLN A 311 -16.22 -13.05 -9.72
N PRO A 312 -15.55 -12.61 -8.65
CA PRO A 312 -16.08 -11.59 -7.76
C PRO A 312 -16.31 -10.28 -8.51
N THR A 313 -17.58 -9.92 -8.69
CA THR A 313 -18.00 -8.71 -9.37
C THR A 313 -19.10 -8.04 -8.55
N ASN A 314 -19.07 -6.71 -8.50
CA ASN A 314 -20.22 -5.92 -8.07
C ASN A 314 -20.32 -4.63 -8.90
N SER A 315 -21.46 -3.96 -8.83
CA SER A 315 -21.69 -2.72 -9.58
C SER A 315 -22.52 -1.71 -8.80
N ILE A 316 -22.41 -0.45 -9.19
CA ILE A 316 -23.22 0.64 -8.65
C ILE A 316 -23.62 1.60 -9.78
N ILE A 317 -24.75 2.30 -9.58
CA ILE A 317 -25.15 3.41 -10.45
C ILE A 317 -24.46 4.69 -9.97
N VAL A 318 -23.72 5.33 -10.88
CA VAL A 318 -23.05 6.63 -10.68
C VAL A 318 -23.62 7.60 -11.72
N ASN A 319 -24.69 8.31 -11.32
CA ASN A 319 -25.53 9.10 -12.24
C ASN A 319 -24.79 10.17 -13.06
N ASP A 320 -23.64 10.63 -12.57
CA ASP A 320 -22.86 11.72 -13.16
C ASP A 320 -21.43 11.32 -13.51
N ALA A 321 -21.14 10.01 -13.68
CA ALA A 321 -19.81 9.52 -14.08
C ALA A 321 -19.35 10.04 -15.45
N VAL A 322 -20.30 10.36 -16.34
CA VAL A 322 -20.02 10.86 -17.71
C VAL A 322 -19.99 12.38 -17.81
N THR A 323 -20.51 13.09 -16.81
CA THR A 323 -20.58 14.56 -16.79
C THR A 323 -19.56 15.17 -15.82
N ASN A 324 -19.25 14.49 -14.71
CA ASN A 324 -18.36 14.96 -13.66
C ASN A 324 -17.18 14.01 -13.45
N PHE A 325 -16.06 14.57 -12.98
CA PHE A 325 -14.96 13.75 -12.49
C PHE A 325 -15.37 13.02 -11.21
N LYS A 326 -15.01 11.74 -11.13
CA LYS A 326 -15.13 10.88 -9.96
C LYS A 326 -13.77 10.35 -9.57
N ILE A 327 -13.62 10.01 -8.29
CA ILE A 327 -12.42 9.36 -7.79
C ILE A 327 -12.73 7.88 -7.62
N TYR A 328 -12.11 7.06 -8.45
CA TYR A 328 -12.11 5.61 -8.33
C TYR A 328 -10.96 5.21 -7.43
N THR A 329 -11.27 4.59 -6.29
CA THR A 329 -10.28 4.25 -5.26
C THR A 329 -10.17 2.74 -5.09
N LEU A 330 -8.96 2.21 -5.24
CA LEU A 330 -8.57 0.88 -4.79
C LEU A 330 -7.84 1.01 -3.46
N ASP A 331 -8.27 0.30 -2.42
CA ASP A 331 -7.50 0.04 -1.20
C ASP A 331 -7.14 -1.45 -1.18
N TRP A 332 -5.86 -1.75 -1.42
CA TRP A 332 -5.35 -3.10 -1.60
C TRP A 332 -4.27 -3.39 -0.58
N ASN A 333 -4.50 -4.39 0.25
CA ASN A 333 -3.53 -4.87 1.24
C ASN A 333 -3.45 -6.40 1.22
N VAL A 334 -2.70 -6.95 2.17
CA VAL A 334 -2.45 -8.40 2.24
C VAL A 334 -3.70 -9.22 2.59
N ASP A 335 -4.70 -8.60 3.22
CA ASP A 335 -5.89 -9.29 3.72
C ASP A 335 -7.12 -9.06 2.85
N LYS A 336 -7.18 -7.96 2.07
CA LYS A 336 -8.33 -7.62 1.24
C LYS A 336 -8.04 -6.60 0.14
N ILE A 337 -8.94 -6.59 -0.84
CA ILE A 337 -9.09 -5.58 -1.89
C ILE A 337 -10.45 -4.92 -1.68
N GLU A 338 -10.47 -3.60 -1.55
CA GLU A 338 -11.69 -2.81 -1.53
C GLU A 338 -11.68 -1.77 -2.64
N MET A 339 -12.80 -1.64 -3.34
CA MET A 339 -12.96 -0.71 -4.47
C MET A 339 -14.12 0.24 -4.21
N PHE A 340 -13.89 1.52 -4.48
CA PHE A 340 -14.83 2.60 -4.19
C PHE A 340 -14.96 3.56 -5.37
N VAL A 341 -16.07 4.28 -5.38
CA VAL A 341 -16.26 5.48 -6.19
C VAL A 341 -16.77 6.62 -5.31
N GLY A 342 -16.15 7.78 -5.46
CA GLY A 342 -16.49 8.99 -4.74
C GLY A 342 -16.17 10.24 -5.54
N ASP A 343 -15.96 11.33 -4.83
CA ASP A 343 -15.59 12.64 -5.37
C ASP A 343 -14.51 13.31 -4.51
N ASP A 344 -14.16 14.55 -4.83
CA ASP A 344 -13.13 15.31 -4.10
C ASP A 344 -13.49 15.53 -2.61
N ALA A 345 -14.77 15.54 -2.25
CA ALA A 345 -15.20 15.70 -0.86
C ALA A 345 -15.08 14.37 -0.08
N ASN A 346 -15.40 13.24 -0.72
CA ASN A 346 -15.22 11.92 -0.14
C ASN A 346 -14.86 10.86 -1.19
N PRO A 347 -13.56 10.55 -1.35
CA PRO A 347 -13.09 9.51 -2.29
C PRO A 347 -13.55 8.07 -1.97
N PHE A 348 -14.06 7.85 -0.75
CA PHE A 348 -14.52 6.54 -0.25
C PHE A 348 -16.05 6.49 -0.08
N ALA A 349 -16.77 7.44 -0.66
CA ALA A 349 -18.22 7.61 -0.43
C ALA A 349 -19.02 6.34 -0.67
N ASN A 350 -18.77 5.64 -1.78
CA ASN A 350 -19.51 4.45 -2.15
C ASN A 350 -18.55 3.28 -2.36
N ARG A 351 -18.69 2.24 -1.54
CA ARG A 351 -17.96 0.98 -1.70
C ARG A 351 -18.67 0.09 -2.72
N ILE A 352 -17.96 -0.33 -3.76
CA ILE A 352 -18.46 -1.18 -4.83
C ILE A 352 -18.19 -2.64 -4.48
N LEU A 353 -16.93 -3.01 -4.27
CA LEU A 353 -16.50 -4.39 -4.07
C LEU A 353 -15.60 -4.51 -2.83
N VAL A 354 -15.75 -5.61 -2.10
CA VAL A 354 -14.81 -6.08 -1.07
C VAL A 354 -14.49 -7.54 -1.37
N TRP A 355 -13.20 -7.84 -1.54
CA TRP A 355 -12.70 -9.19 -1.69
C TRP A 355 -11.69 -9.49 -0.60
N ASN A 356 -12.02 -10.40 0.31
CA ASN A 356 -11.12 -10.81 1.39
C ASN A 356 -10.22 -11.96 0.91
N LYS A 357 -8.99 -11.98 1.40
CA LYS A 357 -8.03 -13.05 1.16
C LYS A 357 -8.60 -14.38 1.64
N GLN A 358 -8.49 -15.36 0.76
CA GLN A 358 -8.86 -16.74 1.03
C GLN A 358 -7.99 -17.67 0.20
N GLY A 359 -7.81 -18.88 0.72
CA GLY A 359 -7.08 -19.94 0.02
C GLY A 359 -5.62 -19.62 -0.27
N ASP A 360 -5.12 -20.27 -1.32
CA ASP A 360 -3.78 -20.07 -1.86
C ASP A 360 -3.78 -19.09 -3.05
N TRP A 361 -2.69 -19.06 -3.81
CA TRP A 361 -2.52 -18.18 -4.96
C TRP A 361 -3.60 -18.36 -6.04
N THR A 362 -4.24 -19.53 -6.13
CA THR A 362 -5.31 -19.75 -7.12
C THR A 362 -6.52 -18.88 -6.84
N GLN A 363 -6.74 -18.51 -5.58
CA GLN A 363 -7.83 -17.66 -5.10
C GLN A 363 -7.35 -16.25 -4.70
N TRP A 364 -6.06 -16.09 -4.39
CA TRP A 364 -5.43 -14.82 -4.00
C TRP A 364 -4.02 -14.64 -4.59
N PRO A 365 -3.90 -14.30 -5.88
CA PRO A 365 -2.61 -13.96 -6.51
C PRO A 365 -2.17 -12.49 -6.29
N PHE A 366 -2.84 -11.75 -5.40
CA PHE A 366 -2.64 -10.31 -5.21
C PHE A 366 -1.55 -10.00 -4.16
N ASP A 367 -0.42 -10.69 -4.25
CA ASP A 367 0.76 -10.50 -3.39
C ASP A 367 2.06 -10.28 -4.18
N LYS A 368 1.91 -9.82 -5.43
CA LYS A 368 2.99 -9.46 -6.37
C LYS A 368 2.80 -8.05 -6.90
N PRO A 369 3.82 -7.45 -7.56
CA PRO A 369 3.68 -6.12 -8.14
C PRO A 369 2.70 -6.08 -9.31
N PHE A 370 1.81 -5.10 -9.34
CA PHE A 370 0.88 -4.84 -10.44
C PHE A 370 1.15 -3.47 -11.05
N PHE A 371 1.00 -3.36 -12.37
CA PHE A 371 0.99 -2.09 -13.10
C PHE A 371 -0.46 -1.65 -13.41
N ILE A 372 -0.64 -0.36 -13.62
CA ILE A 372 -1.93 0.27 -13.94
C ILE A 372 -2.14 0.23 -15.46
N LEU A 373 -3.38 -0.01 -15.88
CA LEU A 373 -3.85 0.09 -17.25
C LEU A 373 -5.01 1.10 -17.35
N ILE A 374 -4.97 1.91 -18.41
CA ILE A 374 -5.99 2.90 -18.75
C ILE A 374 -6.29 2.77 -20.24
N ASN A 375 -7.55 2.48 -20.61
CA ASN A 375 -7.94 2.34 -22.01
C ASN A 375 -9.43 2.64 -22.25
N ILE A 376 -9.76 2.81 -23.52
CA ILE A 376 -11.13 2.68 -24.03
C ILE A 376 -11.11 1.61 -25.11
N ALA A 377 -11.72 0.45 -24.86
CA ALA A 377 -12.02 -0.53 -25.89
C ALA A 377 -13.24 -0.10 -26.71
N VAL A 378 -13.31 -0.58 -27.95
CA VAL A 378 -14.46 -0.39 -28.85
C VAL A 378 -14.96 -1.76 -29.27
N GLY A 379 -16.25 -2.01 -29.08
CA GLY A 379 -16.87 -3.31 -29.31
C GLY A 379 -16.47 -4.32 -28.26
N GLY A 380 -15.99 -5.48 -28.70
CA GLY A 380 -15.73 -6.61 -27.83
C GLY A 380 -16.98 -7.38 -27.44
N SER A 381 -16.79 -8.55 -26.83
CA SER A 381 -17.85 -9.45 -26.38
C SER A 381 -18.80 -8.78 -25.38
N TRP A 382 -18.29 -7.82 -24.58
CA TRP A 382 -19.09 -7.09 -23.60
C TRP A 382 -19.48 -5.69 -24.06
N GLY A 383 -18.51 -4.80 -24.32
CA GLY A 383 -18.78 -3.42 -24.76
C GLY A 383 -19.61 -3.29 -26.03
N GLY A 384 -19.47 -4.26 -26.94
CA GLY A 384 -20.20 -4.38 -28.22
C GLY A 384 -21.38 -5.34 -28.18
N SER A 385 -21.80 -5.82 -27.01
CA SER A 385 -22.92 -6.78 -26.88
C SER A 385 -24.24 -6.24 -27.43
N GLN A 386 -24.41 -4.91 -27.45
CA GLN A 386 -25.53 -4.23 -28.10
C GLN A 386 -25.14 -3.55 -29.43
N GLY A 387 -24.02 -3.97 -30.04
CA GLY A 387 -23.42 -3.34 -31.21
C GLY A 387 -22.65 -2.05 -30.91
N ILE A 388 -22.11 -1.43 -31.96
CA ILE A 388 -21.38 -0.15 -31.89
C ILE A 388 -22.21 0.93 -32.58
N ASP A 389 -22.38 2.08 -31.95
CA ASP A 389 -22.95 3.26 -32.59
C ASP A 389 -21.83 4.07 -33.26
N ASN A 390 -21.82 4.09 -34.58
CA ASN A 390 -20.79 4.76 -35.37
C ASN A 390 -20.86 6.30 -35.33
N ASN A 391 -21.97 6.88 -34.86
CA ASN A 391 -22.19 8.32 -34.87
C ASN A 391 -21.68 9.02 -33.60
N ILE A 392 -21.30 8.26 -32.57
CA ILE A 392 -20.80 8.84 -31.32
C ILE A 392 -19.36 9.32 -31.46
N PHE A 393 -18.57 8.76 -32.38
CA PHE A 393 -17.13 9.04 -32.45
C PHE A 393 -16.84 10.45 -32.96
N PRO A 394 -15.81 11.14 -32.42
CA PRO A 394 -14.92 10.68 -31.35
C PRO A 394 -15.56 10.74 -29.94
N ARG A 395 -15.07 9.88 -29.04
CA ARG A 395 -15.45 9.87 -27.62
C ARG A 395 -14.23 9.68 -26.74
N ARG A 396 -14.23 10.34 -25.57
CA ARG A 396 -13.05 10.45 -24.72
C ARG A 396 -13.33 10.16 -23.26
N MET A 397 -12.37 9.51 -22.63
CA MET A 397 -12.19 9.43 -21.18
C MET A 397 -11.19 10.50 -20.78
N GLU A 398 -11.49 11.24 -19.72
CA GLU A 398 -10.64 12.31 -19.20
C GLU A 398 -10.11 11.89 -17.83
N ILE A 399 -8.80 11.92 -17.61
CA ILE A 399 -8.16 11.57 -16.35
C ILE A 399 -7.42 12.81 -15.85
N ASP A 400 -7.89 13.39 -14.75
CA ASP A 400 -7.28 14.56 -14.11
C ASP A 400 -5.96 14.18 -13.44
N TRP A 401 -5.96 13.11 -12.64
CA TRP A 401 -4.73 12.58 -12.05
C TRP A 401 -4.84 11.10 -11.69
N VAL A 402 -3.67 10.47 -11.56
CA VAL A 402 -3.46 9.13 -11.00
C VAL A 402 -2.53 9.27 -9.80
N ARG A 403 -2.92 8.76 -8.63
CA ARG A 403 -2.10 8.83 -7.41
C ARG A 403 -2.02 7.46 -6.75
N PHE A 404 -0.80 7.09 -6.36
CA PHE A 404 -0.54 5.90 -5.58
C PHE A 404 0.00 6.26 -4.20
N TYR A 405 -0.58 5.67 -3.17
CA TYR A 405 -0.20 5.85 -1.78
C TYR A 405 0.23 4.52 -1.20
N GLN A 406 1.21 4.53 -0.31
CA GLN A 406 1.60 3.38 0.50
C GLN A 406 1.56 3.74 1.98
N ARG A 407 1.27 2.74 2.82
CA ARG A 407 1.36 2.91 4.26
C ARG A 407 2.83 3.04 4.69
N ARG A 408 3.13 3.95 5.61
CA ARG A 408 4.50 4.19 6.12
C ARG A 408 5.04 3.06 6.99
#